data_AF-A0AAD9NKG4-F1
#
_entry.id   AF-A0AAD9NKG4-F1
#
_cell.length_a   1.000
_cell.length_b   1.000
_cell.length_c   1.000
_cell.angle_alpha   90.00
_cell.angle_beta   90.00
_cell.angle_gamma   90.00
#
_symmetry.space_group_name_H-M   'P 1'
#
loop_
_entity.id
_entity.type
_entity.pdbx_description
1 polymer ?
#
loop_
_entity_poly.entity_id
_entity_poly.type
_entity_poly.pdbx_seq_one_letter_code
_entity_poly.pdbx_strand_id
1 'polypeptide(L)'
;MYLICDALHSSLNNDTEHVVITRKGGLVNELLALYKDKDVATKKLSVEFQGGRETSNESSILEMFRTFWMQVATELFHGEERLVPSLPVERARIDLWKFECLGRILSHTVALTGRFPSMLARSILIRFASDLSCDDECLLDDFFHFVTPRERDLLKRAMSDFSGLTDKENDRLRNLYAAHGYHDIPMQSEIKEQSDNSVKEGIIG
;
A
#
# COMPACT_ATOMS: atom_id res chain seq x y z
N MET A 1 -6.84 1.75 -15.58
CA MET A 1 -5.43 1.69 -15.15
C MET A 1 -4.47 2.18 -16.24
N TYR A 2 -4.49 1.65 -17.47
CA TYR A 2 -3.64 2.15 -18.58
C TYR A 2 -3.72 3.67 -18.81
N LEU A 3 -4.94 4.23 -18.86
CA LEU A 3 -5.15 5.68 -19.00
C LEU A 3 -4.50 6.53 -17.90
N ILE A 4 -4.37 5.97 -16.68
CA ILE A 4 -3.76 6.66 -15.54
C ILE A 4 -2.24 6.66 -15.69
N CYS A 5 -1.65 5.53 -16.10
CA CYS A 5 -0.21 5.45 -16.37
C CYS A 5 0.20 6.43 -17.48
N ASP A 6 -0.58 6.51 -18.56
CA ASP A 6 -0.29 7.42 -19.67
C ASP A 6 -0.43 8.90 -19.26
N ALA A 7 -1.46 9.24 -18.49
CA ALA A 7 -1.66 10.58 -17.96
C ALA A 7 -0.51 11.00 -17.01
N LEU A 8 -0.11 10.10 -16.11
CA LEU A 8 1.02 10.34 -15.20
C LEU A 8 2.35 10.46 -15.96
N HIS A 9 2.60 9.61 -16.95
CA HIS A 9 3.79 9.70 -17.78
C HIS A 9 3.85 11.03 -18.54
N SER A 10 2.71 11.46 -19.10
CA SER A 10 2.57 12.73 -19.82
C SER A 10 2.70 13.96 -18.92
N SER A 11 2.60 13.79 -17.60
CA SER A 11 2.79 14.87 -16.62
C SER A 11 4.27 15.18 -16.34
N LEU A 12 5.18 14.32 -16.80
CA LEU A 12 6.62 14.54 -16.68
C LEU A 12 7.07 15.67 -17.62
N ASN A 13 7.82 16.62 -17.07
CA ASN A 13 8.50 17.64 -17.85
C ASN A 13 9.81 17.11 -18.47
N ASN A 14 10.48 17.96 -19.24
CA ASN A 14 11.72 17.59 -19.92
C ASN A 14 12.97 17.71 -19.04
N ASP A 15 12.85 18.23 -17.82
CA ASP A 15 13.97 18.34 -16.90
C ASP A 15 14.31 16.96 -16.35
N THR A 16 15.60 16.75 -16.06
CA THR A 16 16.10 15.48 -15.51
C THR A 16 16.74 15.74 -14.15
N GLU A 17 16.28 15.02 -13.13
CA GLU A 17 16.89 14.99 -11.81
C GLU A 17 17.90 13.84 -11.76
N HIS A 18 19.15 14.15 -11.41
CA HIS A 18 20.20 13.15 -11.26
C HIS A 18 20.23 12.65 -9.82
N VAL A 19 19.99 11.34 -9.64
CA VAL A 19 19.90 10.70 -8.34
C VAL A 19 21.05 9.70 -8.21
N VAL A 20 21.94 9.96 -7.26
CA VAL A 20 23.04 9.05 -6.91
C VAL A 20 22.69 8.34 -5.61
N ILE A 21 22.48 7.03 -5.68
CA ILE A 21 22.11 6.20 -4.53
C ILE A 21 23.38 5.65 -3.90
N THR A 22 23.66 6.05 -2.66
CA THR A 22 24.95 5.73 -2.01
C THR A 22 24.97 4.35 -1.36
N ARG A 23 23.85 3.90 -0.77
CA ARG A 23 23.73 2.55 -0.17
C ARG A 23 22.30 2.01 -0.24
N LYS A 24 22.13 0.74 -0.61
CA LYS A 24 20.81 0.07 -0.61
C LYS A 24 20.09 0.15 0.74
N GLY A 25 20.80 0.16 1.87
CA GLY A 25 20.18 0.25 3.21
C GLY A 25 19.76 1.65 3.66
N GLY A 26 20.10 2.71 2.91
CA GLY A 26 19.70 4.09 3.17
C GLY A 26 18.61 4.61 2.24
N LEU A 27 18.16 3.78 1.29
CA LEU A 27 17.37 4.22 0.15
C LEU A 27 16.02 4.86 0.54
N VAL A 28 15.37 4.34 1.58
CA VAL A 28 14.12 4.93 2.10
C VAL A 28 14.33 6.37 2.52
N ASN A 29 15.36 6.63 3.34
CA ASN A 29 15.64 7.99 3.82
C ASN A 29 16.13 8.92 2.71
N GLU A 30 16.96 8.41 1.78
CA GLU A 30 17.43 9.17 0.62
C GLU A 30 16.26 9.62 -0.27
N LEU A 31 15.35 8.71 -0.63
CA LEU A 31 14.19 9.04 -1.45
C LEU A 31 13.18 9.90 -0.69
N LEU A 32 12.90 9.61 0.59
CA LEU A 32 12.03 10.48 1.38
C LEU A 32 12.59 11.90 1.49
N ALA A 33 13.91 12.06 1.62
CA ALA A 33 14.54 13.38 1.65
C ALA A 33 14.46 14.09 0.29
N LEU A 34 14.74 13.37 -0.79
CA LEU A 34 14.65 13.89 -2.16
C LEU A 34 13.23 14.39 -2.49
N TYR A 35 12.20 13.59 -2.17
CA TYR A 35 10.80 13.91 -2.50
C TYR A 35 10.12 14.85 -1.50
N LYS A 36 10.86 15.40 -0.52
CA LYS A 36 10.42 16.61 0.18
C LYS A 36 10.25 17.76 -0.79
N ASP A 37 11.12 17.85 -1.79
CA ASP A 37 10.91 18.70 -2.94
C ASP A 37 9.82 18.09 -3.84
N LYS A 38 8.68 18.79 -3.91
CA LYS A 38 7.51 18.38 -4.70
C LYS A 38 7.78 18.39 -6.20
N ASP A 39 8.74 19.18 -6.66
CA ASP A 39 8.99 19.38 -8.09
C ASP A 39 9.72 18.17 -8.69
N VAL A 40 10.44 17.39 -7.87
CA VAL A 40 11.12 16.15 -8.29
C VAL A 40 10.15 15.17 -8.96
N ALA A 41 8.94 15.02 -8.42
CA ALA A 41 7.93 14.08 -8.93
C ALA A 41 7.43 14.42 -10.34
N THR A 42 7.76 15.61 -10.85
CA THR A 42 7.40 16.08 -12.20
C THR A 42 8.53 15.92 -13.21
N LYS A 43 9.73 15.51 -12.79
CA LYS A 43 10.92 15.43 -13.66
C LYS A 43 11.19 14.01 -14.14
N LYS A 44 11.99 13.85 -15.19
CA LYS A 44 12.61 12.54 -15.49
C LYS A 44 13.71 12.26 -14.45
N LEU A 45 14.04 10.98 -14.25
CA LEU A 45 15.14 10.59 -13.37
C LEU A 45 16.30 10.01 -14.18
N SER A 46 17.51 10.34 -13.76
CA SER A 46 18.73 9.65 -14.12
C SER A 46 19.30 9.03 -12.86
N VAL A 47 19.32 7.70 -12.77
CA VAL A 47 19.67 6.97 -11.54
C VAL A 47 21.01 6.26 -11.68
N GLU A 48 21.91 6.52 -10.74
CA GLU A 48 23.19 5.85 -10.60
C GLU A 48 23.33 5.21 -9.22
N PHE A 49 23.70 3.92 -9.16
CA PHE A 49 24.03 3.25 -7.92
C PHE A 49 25.54 3.33 -7.67
N GLN A 50 25.94 3.92 -6.54
CA GLN A 50 27.35 4.10 -6.21
C GLN A 50 28.07 2.75 -6.11
N GLY A 51 29.12 2.56 -6.92
CA GLY A 51 29.88 1.31 -6.97
C GLY A 51 29.13 0.12 -7.60
N GLY A 52 27.98 0.36 -8.22
CA GLY A 52 27.21 -0.62 -8.97
C GLY A 52 27.84 -0.92 -10.34
N ARG A 53 27.38 -2.00 -10.98
CA ARG A 53 27.68 -2.25 -12.40
C ARG A 53 26.90 -1.25 -13.25
N GLU A 54 27.49 -0.82 -14.36
CA GLU A 54 26.77 -0.06 -15.38
C GLU A 54 25.56 -0.86 -15.87
N THR A 55 24.38 -0.31 -15.65
CA THR A 55 23.10 -0.82 -16.15
C THR A 55 22.37 0.31 -16.84
N SER A 56 21.38 -0.02 -17.68
CA SER A 56 20.58 1.02 -18.33
C SER A 56 19.84 1.87 -17.27
N ASN A 57 19.64 3.16 -17.57
CA ASN A 57 18.92 4.05 -16.66
C ASN A 57 17.51 3.51 -16.29
N GLU A 58 16.81 2.91 -17.25
CA GLU A 58 15.50 2.28 -17.02
C GLU A 58 15.56 1.14 -16.01
N SER A 59 16.60 0.29 -16.11
CA SER A 59 16.83 -0.79 -15.15
C SER A 59 17.16 -0.25 -13.76
N SER A 60 17.98 0.81 -13.67
CA SER A 60 18.30 1.48 -12.41
C SER A 60 17.06 2.07 -11.73
N ILE A 61 16.19 2.75 -12.49
CA ILE A 61 14.93 3.31 -11.97
C ILE A 61 14.01 2.20 -11.43
N LEU A 62 13.85 1.11 -12.19
CA LEU A 62 13.05 -0.04 -11.78
C LEU A 62 13.60 -0.68 -10.50
N GLU A 63 14.92 -0.89 -10.42
CA GLU A 63 15.57 -1.45 -9.24
C GLU A 63 15.45 -0.52 -8.03
N MET A 64 15.62 0.78 -8.22
CA MET A 64 15.46 1.81 -7.18
C MET A 64 14.06 1.76 -6.57
N PHE A 65 13.01 1.92 -7.38
CA PHE A 65 11.65 1.92 -6.84
C PHE A 65 11.26 0.56 -6.27
N ARG A 66 11.64 -0.56 -6.90
CA ARG A 66 11.39 -1.90 -6.34
C ARG A 66 12.01 -2.04 -4.95
N THR A 67 13.27 -1.62 -4.80
CA THR A 67 13.99 -1.70 -3.52
C THR A 67 13.36 -0.78 -2.48
N PHE A 68 12.98 0.45 -2.87
CA PHE A 68 12.29 1.40 -2.01
C PHE A 68 10.97 0.82 -1.47
N TRP A 69 10.10 0.33 -2.36
CA TRP A 69 8.79 -0.20 -1.98
C TRP A 69 8.91 -1.43 -1.08
N MET A 70 9.89 -2.31 -1.34
CA MET A 70 10.17 -3.44 -0.47
C MET A 70 10.63 -3.03 0.93
N GLN A 71 11.45 -1.97 1.05
CA GLN A 71 11.97 -1.53 2.35
C GLN A 71 10.92 -0.74 3.13
N VAL A 72 10.27 0.23 2.50
CA VAL A 72 9.30 1.10 3.17
C VAL A 72 8.04 0.33 3.60
N ALA A 73 7.70 -0.74 2.89
CA ALA A 73 6.65 -1.68 3.27
C ALA A 73 6.82 -2.21 4.71
N THR A 74 8.06 -2.46 5.14
CA THR A 74 8.33 -2.98 6.49
C THR A 74 8.24 -1.92 7.59
N GLU A 75 8.22 -0.64 7.22
CA GLU A 75 8.27 0.49 8.16
C GLU A 75 6.94 1.24 8.28
N LEU A 76 6.21 1.40 7.17
CA LEU A 76 5.05 2.29 7.06
C LEU A 76 3.78 1.60 6.56
N PHE A 77 3.81 0.27 6.40
CA PHE A 77 2.68 -0.51 5.92
C PHE A 77 2.43 -1.72 6.82
N HIS A 78 1.22 -2.23 6.76
CA HIS A 78 0.79 -3.41 7.50
C HIS A 78 -0.03 -4.34 6.63
N GLY A 79 -0.05 -5.63 6.97
CA GLY A 79 -0.74 -6.69 6.24
C GLY A 79 0.19 -7.82 5.80
N GLU A 80 -0.41 -8.85 5.20
CA GLU A 80 0.28 -10.08 4.81
C GLU A 80 0.61 -10.10 3.31
N GLU A 81 -0.34 -10.47 2.45
CA GLU A 81 -0.15 -10.47 0.99
C GLU A 81 -0.53 -9.12 0.36
N ARG A 82 -1.44 -8.39 1.00
CA ARG A 82 -1.81 -7.01 0.64
C ARG A 82 -1.45 -6.07 1.77
N LEU A 83 -0.74 -5.01 1.40
CA LEU A 83 -0.25 -4.00 2.30
C LEU A 83 -1.09 -2.74 2.22
N VAL A 84 -1.44 -2.21 3.39
CA VAL A 84 -2.12 -0.93 3.56
C VAL A 84 -1.21 0.03 4.31
N PRO A 85 -1.21 1.34 3.98
CA PRO A 85 -0.44 2.32 4.74
C PRO A 85 -0.93 2.33 6.19
N SER A 86 0.00 2.37 7.15
CA SER A 86 -0.34 2.36 8.58
C SER A 86 0.47 3.42 9.31
N LEU A 87 -0.23 4.42 9.86
CA LEU A 87 0.35 5.50 10.65
C LEU A 87 -0.25 5.47 12.06
N PRO A 88 0.47 4.93 13.06
CA PRO A 88 0.01 4.98 14.45
C PRO A 88 -0.27 6.41 14.88
N VAL A 89 -1.37 6.62 15.61
CA VAL A 89 -1.85 7.95 16.03
C VAL A 89 -0.78 8.72 16.79
N GLU A 90 0.02 8.03 17.61
CA GLU A 90 1.11 8.61 18.40
C GLU A 90 2.23 9.18 17.50
N ARG A 91 2.39 8.61 16.31
CA ARG A 91 3.40 9.02 15.32
C ARG A 91 2.87 9.97 14.27
N ALA A 92 1.55 10.14 14.16
CA ALA A 92 0.91 10.92 13.12
C ALA A 92 1.51 12.33 12.97
N ARG A 93 1.72 13.04 14.09
CA ARG A 93 2.28 14.40 14.07
C ARG A 93 3.72 14.48 13.54
N ILE A 94 4.49 13.40 13.64
CA ILE A 94 5.91 13.36 13.31
C ILE A 94 6.13 12.79 11.91
N ASP A 95 5.32 11.80 11.52
CA ASP A 95 5.55 10.99 10.33
C ASP A 95 4.56 11.26 9.19
N LEU A 96 3.55 12.12 9.36
CA LEU A 96 2.57 12.45 8.29
C LEU A 96 3.25 12.91 6.99
N TRP A 97 4.31 13.71 7.08
CA TRP A 97 5.06 14.17 5.91
C TRP A 97 5.64 13.02 5.07
N LYS A 98 5.92 11.85 5.69
CA LYS A 98 6.39 10.66 4.97
C LYS A 98 5.29 10.11 4.07
N PHE A 99 4.03 10.17 4.48
CA PHE A 99 2.89 9.70 3.70
C PHE A 99 2.59 10.63 2.52
N GLU A 100 2.78 11.95 2.70
CA GLU A 100 2.75 12.88 1.58
C GLU A 100 3.86 12.57 0.56
N CYS A 101 5.08 12.28 1.04
CA CYS A 101 6.19 11.87 0.17
C CYS A 101 5.91 10.53 -0.51
N LEU A 102 5.31 9.56 0.20
CA LEU A 102 4.91 8.28 -0.38
C LEU A 102 3.92 8.46 -1.53
N GLY A 103 2.96 9.37 -1.41
CA GLY A 103 2.04 9.71 -2.50
C GLY A 103 2.77 10.23 -3.74
N ARG A 104 3.75 11.13 -3.56
CA ARG A 104 4.59 11.65 -4.65
C ARG A 104 5.49 10.57 -5.26
N ILE A 105 6.09 9.73 -4.43
CA ILE A 105 6.93 8.63 -4.88
C ILE A 105 6.10 7.60 -5.63
N LEU A 106 4.86 7.32 -5.20
CA LEU A 106 3.95 6.40 -5.87
C LEU A 106 3.55 6.92 -7.26
N SER A 107 3.10 8.17 -7.36
CA SER A 107 2.73 8.75 -8.66
C SER A 107 3.93 8.79 -9.60
N HIS A 108 5.11 9.15 -9.09
CA HIS A 108 6.33 9.20 -9.90
C HIS A 108 6.85 7.81 -10.29
N THR A 109 6.74 6.82 -9.41
CA THR A 109 7.02 5.41 -9.72
C THR A 109 6.20 4.99 -10.94
N VAL A 110 4.89 5.26 -10.91
CA VAL A 110 3.97 4.88 -12.01
C VAL A 110 4.29 5.67 -13.27
N ALA A 111 4.54 6.98 -13.16
CA ALA A 111 4.88 7.83 -14.30
C ALA A 111 6.15 7.37 -15.04
N LEU A 112 7.17 6.93 -14.30
CA LEU A 112 8.47 6.54 -14.88
C LEU A 112 8.52 5.08 -15.32
N THR A 113 7.78 4.19 -14.67
CA THR A 113 7.90 2.74 -14.89
C THR A 113 6.67 2.12 -15.54
N GLY A 114 5.54 2.82 -15.55
CA GLY A 114 4.24 2.30 -15.94
C GLY A 114 3.69 1.22 -15.00
N ARG A 115 4.27 1.05 -13.80
CA ARG A 115 3.95 -0.05 -12.88
C ARG A 115 3.58 0.47 -11.50
N PHE A 116 2.52 -0.11 -10.94
CA PHE A 116 2.19 0.03 -9.53
C PHE A 116 2.97 -0.99 -8.69
N PRO A 117 3.30 -0.66 -7.43
CA PRO A 117 3.84 -1.63 -6.48
C PRO A 117 2.80 -2.73 -6.21
N SER A 118 3.12 -3.98 -6.58
CA SER A 118 2.15 -5.09 -6.58
C SER A 118 1.67 -5.53 -5.21
N MET A 119 2.43 -5.18 -4.16
CA MET A 119 2.12 -5.53 -2.76
C MET A 119 1.03 -4.64 -2.14
N LEU A 120 0.75 -3.48 -2.74
CA LEU A 120 -0.29 -2.59 -2.21
C LEU A 120 -1.68 -3.17 -2.47
N ALA A 121 -2.57 -2.96 -1.50
CA ALA A 121 -3.99 -3.25 -1.63
C ALA A 121 -4.60 -2.48 -2.82
N ARG A 122 -5.52 -3.10 -3.55
CA ARG A 122 -6.13 -2.52 -4.75
C ARG A 122 -6.99 -1.30 -4.40
N SER A 123 -7.74 -1.39 -3.32
CA SER A 123 -8.52 -0.32 -2.69
C SER A 123 -7.67 0.92 -2.46
N ILE A 124 -6.47 0.73 -1.91
CA ILE A 124 -5.50 1.80 -1.68
C ILE A 124 -5.03 2.42 -3.01
N LEU A 125 -4.71 1.60 -4.01
CA LEU A 125 -4.31 2.10 -5.34
C LEU A 125 -5.44 2.88 -6.02
N ILE A 126 -6.69 2.42 -5.91
CA ILE A 126 -7.86 3.10 -6.45
C ILE A 126 -8.07 4.44 -5.76
N ARG A 127 -7.93 4.48 -4.43
CA ARG A 127 -8.05 5.70 -3.64
C ARG A 127 -6.92 6.70 -3.93
N PHE A 128 -5.71 6.23 -4.20
CA PHE A 128 -4.60 7.09 -4.62
C PHE A 128 -4.78 7.64 -6.03
N ALA A 129 -5.31 6.84 -6.94
CA ALA A 129 -5.38 7.18 -8.36
C ALA A 129 -6.66 7.93 -8.75
N SER A 130 -7.69 7.90 -7.89
CA SER A 130 -8.99 8.49 -8.18
C SER A 130 -9.82 8.75 -6.93
N ASP A 131 -10.81 9.64 -7.05
CA ASP A 131 -11.85 9.82 -6.03
C ASP A 131 -12.93 8.72 -6.08
N LEU A 132 -12.70 7.63 -6.81
CA LEU A 132 -13.64 6.51 -6.89
C LEU A 132 -13.63 5.72 -5.59
N SER A 133 -14.81 5.27 -5.17
CA SER A 133 -14.96 4.24 -4.14
C SER A 133 -14.61 2.86 -4.72
N CYS A 134 -13.95 2.00 -3.95
CA CYS A 134 -13.92 0.58 -4.31
C CYS A 134 -15.30 -0.04 -4.07
N ASP A 135 -15.64 -1.04 -4.90
CA ASP A 135 -16.77 -1.91 -4.62
C ASP A 135 -16.46 -2.85 -3.45
N ASP A 136 -17.52 -3.38 -2.84
CA ASP A 136 -17.41 -4.25 -1.66
C ASP A 136 -16.60 -5.53 -1.97
N GLU A 137 -16.64 -6.02 -3.21
CA GLU A 137 -15.85 -7.19 -3.64
C GLU A 137 -14.34 -6.91 -3.62
N CYS A 138 -13.90 -5.75 -4.11
CA CYS A 138 -12.52 -5.28 -4.03
C CYS A 138 -12.05 -5.15 -2.59
N LEU A 139 -12.87 -4.53 -1.75
CA LEU A 139 -12.59 -4.29 -0.34
C LEU A 139 -12.44 -5.63 0.42
N LEU A 140 -13.35 -6.56 0.18
CA LEU A 140 -13.33 -7.88 0.79
C LEU A 140 -12.13 -8.73 0.31
N ASP A 141 -11.79 -8.68 -0.99
CA ASP A 141 -10.59 -9.35 -1.52
C ASP A 141 -9.30 -8.82 -0.88
N ASP A 142 -9.16 -7.50 -0.77
CA ASP A 142 -8.00 -6.91 -0.11
C ASP A 142 -7.95 -7.29 1.38
N PHE A 143 -9.09 -7.27 2.09
CA PHE A 143 -9.14 -7.66 3.50
C PHE A 143 -8.72 -9.12 3.72
N PHE A 144 -9.20 -10.04 2.88
CA PHE A 144 -8.78 -11.43 2.95
C PHE A 144 -7.26 -11.59 2.82
N HIS A 145 -6.65 -10.84 1.91
CA HIS A 145 -5.23 -10.91 1.66
C HIS A 145 -4.39 -10.06 2.63
N PHE A 146 -5.02 -9.16 3.37
CA PHE A 146 -4.39 -8.38 4.43
C PHE A 146 -4.16 -9.22 5.70
N VAL A 147 -5.11 -10.08 6.06
CA VAL A 147 -5.00 -10.95 7.26
C VAL A 147 -4.15 -12.21 7.01
N THR A 148 -3.77 -12.90 8.09
CA THR A 148 -2.98 -14.14 7.99
C THR A 148 -3.73 -15.22 7.21
N PRO A 149 -3.03 -16.18 6.55
CA PRO A 149 -3.69 -17.27 5.83
C PRO A 149 -4.69 -18.05 6.70
N ARG A 150 -4.38 -18.22 7.99
CA ARG A 150 -5.25 -18.91 8.95
C ARG A 150 -6.53 -18.11 9.23
N GLU A 151 -6.42 -16.81 9.40
CA GLU A 151 -7.57 -15.92 9.60
C GLU A 151 -8.41 -15.83 8.34
N ARG A 152 -7.78 -15.78 7.16
CA ARG A 152 -8.46 -15.84 5.86
C ARG A 152 -9.31 -17.09 5.72
N ASP A 153 -8.77 -18.26 6.06
CA ASP A 153 -9.50 -19.53 6.00
C ASP A 153 -10.68 -19.54 6.98
N LEU A 154 -10.48 -19.01 8.19
CA LEU A 154 -11.54 -18.86 9.19
C LEU A 154 -12.67 -17.93 8.70
N LEU A 155 -12.32 -16.78 8.12
CA LEU A 155 -13.28 -15.81 7.57
C LEU A 155 -14.09 -16.43 6.42
N LYS A 156 -13.43 -17.13 5.48
CA LYS A 156 -14.11 -17.82 4.37
C LYS A 156 -15.08 -18.88 4.86
N ARG A 157 -14.69 -19.64 5.89
CA ARG A 157 -15.56 -20.63 6.52
C ARG A 157 -16.74 -19.96 7.23
N ALA A 158 -16.49 -18.90 8.00
CA ALA A 158 -17.52 -18.12 8.69
C ALA A 158 -18.56 -17.56 7.70
N MET A 159 -18.13 -17.07 6.54
CA MET A 159 -19.02 -16.60 5.48
C MET A 159 -19.84 -17.71 4.82
N SER A 160 -19.35 -18.94 4.81
CA SER A 160 -20.02 -20.08 4.15
C SER A 160 -20.96 -20.83 5.09
N ASP A 161 -20.53 -21.07 6.33
CA ASP A 161 -21.28 -21.79 7.37
C ASP A 161 -20.88 -21.29 8.76
N PHE A 162 -21.45 -20.14 9.14
CA PHE A 162 -21.24 -19.55 10.46
C PHE A 162 -21.76 -20.43 11.60
N SER A 163 -22.91 -21.08 11.40
CA SER A 163 -23.53 -21.96 12.40
C SER A 163 -22.69 -23.19 12.72
N GLY A 164 -21.86 -23.64 11.77
CA GLY A 164 -20.93 -24.76 11.93
C GLY A 164 -19.57 -24.38 12.54
N LEU A 165 -19.40 -23.15 13.02
CA LEU A 165 -18.20 -22.75 13.75
C LEU A 165 -18.20 -23.30 15.18
N THR A 166 -17.07 -23.82 15.61
CA THR A 166 -16.85 -24.20 17.01
C THR A 166 -16.73 -22.96 17.91
N ASP A 167 -16.96 -23.10 19.22
CA ASP A 167 -16.78 -21.99 20.18
C ASP A 167 -15.39 -21.35 20.09
N LYS A 168 -14.36 -22.18 19.90
CA LYS A 168 -12.98 -21.71 19.72
C LYS A 168 -12.78 -20.90 18.44
N GLU A 169 -13.48 -21.23 17.37
CA GLU A 169 -13.44 -20.50 16.11
C GLU A 169 -14.19 -19.17 16.22
N ASN A 170 -15.33 -19.17 16.91
CA ASN A 170 -16.06 -17.95 17.27
C ASN A 170 -15.21 -17.00 18.11
N ASP A 171 -14.50 -17.51 19.13
CA ASP A 171 -13.59 -16.70 19.95
C ASP A 171 -12.44 -16.12 19.14
N ARG A 172 -11.87 -16.89 18.20
CA ARG A 172 -10.81 -16.41 17.30
C ARG A 172 -11.30 -15.32 16.36
N LEU A 173 -12.49 -15.51 15.80
CA LEU A 173 -13.11 -14.54 14.90
C LEU A 173 -13.37 -13.22 15.65
N ARG A 174 -13.86 -13.29 16.89
CA ARG A 174 -14.03 -12.11 17.77
C ARG A 174 -12.70 -11.41 18.05
N ASN A 175 -11.65 -12.17 18.37
CA ASN A 175 -10.33 -11.60 18.62
C ASN A 175 -9.75 -10.92 17.38
N LEU A 176 -9.99 -11.48 16.18
CA LEU A 176 -9.59 -10.88 14.91
C LEU A 176 -10.27 -9.53 14.70
N TYR A 177 -11.59 -9.47 14.80
CA TYR A 177 -12.33 -8.21 14.66
C TYR A 177 -11.90 -7.18 15.70
N ALA A 178 -11.75 -7.59 16.96
CA ALA A 178 -11.30 -6.70 18.04
C ALA A 178 -9.88 -6.16 17.80
N ALA A 179 -8.98 -6.96 17.23
CA ALA A 179 -7.62 -6.53 16.89
C ALA A 179 -7.58 -5.44 15.81
N HIS A 180 -8.65 -5.33 15.01
CA HIS A 180 -8.80 -4.32 13.97
C HIS A 180 -9.80 -3.21 14.34
N GLY A 181 -10.13 -3.07 15.64
CA GLY A 181 -11.00 -1.99 16.14
C GLY A 181 -12.49 -2.26 16.05
N TYR A 182 -12.90 -3.47 15.66
CA TYR A 182 -14.29 -3.90 15.60
C TYR A 182 -14.65 -4.64 16.88
N HIS A 183 -15.28 -3.93 17.81
CA HIS A 183 -15.64 -4.47 19.12
C HIS A 183 -17.04 -5.11 19.17
N ASP A 184 -17.84 -4.94 18.10
CA ASP A 184 -19.13 -5.59 17.97
C ASP A 184 -18.97 -7.05 17.50
N ILE A 185 -19.76 -7.94 18.10
CA ILE A 185 -19.80 -9.36 17.73
C ILE A 185 -20.66 -9.47 16.46
N PRO A 186 -20.16 -9.97 15.32
CA PRO A 186 -20.98 -10.09 14.13
C PRO A 186 -22.14 -11.04 14.38
N MET A 187 -23.38 -10.59 14.15
CA MET A 187 -24.48 -11.52 13.91
C MET A 187 -24.36 -12.08 12.48
N GLN A 188 -24.88 -13.28 12.25
CA GLN A 188 -24.81 -13.95 10.93
C GLN A 188 -25.41 -13.10 9.78
N SER A 189 -26.37 -12.23 10.10
CA SER A 189 -26.96 -11.24 9.16
C SER A 189 -26.09 -10.02 8.89
N GLU A 190 -25.09 -9.77 9.72
CA GLU A 190 -24.28 -8.54 9.75
C GLU A 190 -22.84 -8.78 9.27
N ILE A 191 -22.39 -10.03 9.08
CA ILE A 191 -21.02 -10.33 8.63
C ILE A 191 -20.67 -9.62 7.32
N LYS A 192 -21.62 -9.57 6.37
CA LYS A 192 -21.39 -8.90 5.08
C LYS A 192 -21.30 -7.38 5.26
N GLU A 193 -22.25 -6.79 5.99
CA GLU A 193 -22.31 -5.34 6.25
C GLU A 193 -21.17 -4.84 7.15
N GLN A 194 -20.75 -5.62 8.14
CA GLN A 194 -19.61 -5.33 9.00
C GLN A 194 -18.29 -5.52 8.26
N SER A 195 -18.14 -6.54 7.40
CA SER A 195 -16.98 -6.63 6.51
C SER A 195 -16.89 -5.46 5.55
N ASP A 196 -18.01 -4.91 5.09
CA ASP A 196 -18.04 -3.71 4.25
C ASP A 196 -17.68 -2.44 5.06
N ASN A 197 -18.08 -2.36 6.34
CA ASN A 197 -17.78 -1.24 7.25
C ASN A 197 -16.36 -1.29 7.85
N SER A 198 -15.91 -2.44 8.38
CA SER A 198 -14.68 -3.15 7.97
C SER A 198 -13.61 -2.34 7.26
N VAL A 199 -13.88 -2.19 5.98
CA VAL A 199 -12.90 -1.68 5.04
C VAL A 199 -13.05 -0.17 4.88
N LYS A 200 -14.23 0.38 5.15
CA LYS A 200 -14.50 1.82 5.10
C LYS A 200 -13.89 2.60 6.27
N GLU A 201 -13.89 2.02 7.48
CA GLU A 201 -13.42 2.72 8.69
C GLU A 201 -12.01 2.30 9.15
N GLY A 202 -11.59 1.05 8.91
CA GLY A 202 -10.30 0.54 9.40
C GLY A 202 -9.15 0.53 8.38
N ILE A 203 -9.44 0.59 7.08
CA ILE A 203 -8.42 0.53 6.00
C ILE A 203 -8.27 1.87 5.27
N ILE A 204 -9.26 2.77 5.38
CA ILE A 204 -9.28 4.08 4.70
C ILE A 204 -9.40 5.24 5.72
N GLY A 205 -9.49 4.95 7.02
CA GLY A 205 -9.51 5.93 8.12
C GLY A 205 -8.11 6.35 8.57
#